data_AF-A0A7J0D1T7-F1
#
_entry.id   AF-A0A7J0D1T7-F1
#
_cell.length_a   1.000
_cell.length_b   1.000
_cell.length_c   1.000
_cell.angle_alpha   90.00
_cell.angle_beta   90.00
_cell.angle_gamma   90.00
#
_symmetry.space_group_name_H-M   'P 1'
#
loop_
_entity.id
_entity.type
_entity.pdbx_description
1 polymer ?
#
loop_
_entity_poly.entity_id
_entity_poly.type
_entity_poly.pdbx_seq_one_letter_code
_entity_poly.pdbx_strand_id
1 'polypeptide(L)' 'MIDNASATHGWPGGIASRFEAAGWSAVTVDGRDHEALHTAFTAPHPGRPRAVVARVEPKG' A
#
# COMPACT_ATOMS: atom_id res chain seq x y z
N MET A 1 7.50 5.31 -3.96
CA MET A 1 7.77 5.63 -2.55
C MET A 1 7.81 4.30 -1.82
N ILE A 2 8.94 3.94 -1.19
CA ILE A 2 9.10 2.72 -0.40
C ILE A 2 8.85 3.11 1.06
N ASP A 3 7.89 2.46 1.73
CA ASP A 3 7.67 2.61 3.17
C ASP A 3 8.62 1.65 3.90
N ASN A 4 9.58 2.21 4.64
CA ASN A 4 10.60 1.46 5.39
C ASN A 4 10.19 1.21 6.86
N ALA A 5 8.88 1.21 7.16
CA ALA A 5 8.36 0.88 8.49
C ALA A 5 8.96 1.74 9.62
N SER A 6 9.46 2.94 9.30
CA SER A 6 9.91 3.93 10.29
C SER A 6 8.76 4.74 10.89
N ALA A 7 7.51 4.43 10.55
CA ALA A 7 6.33 4.97 11.21
C ALA A 7 6.02 4.13 12.47
N THR A 8 6.86 4.24 13.50
CA THR A 8 6.72 3.54 14.79
C THR A 8 5.46 3.94 15.59
N HIS A 9 4.63 4.83 15.05
CA HIS A 9 3.31 5.14 15.61
C HIS A 9 2.28 4.98 14.48
N GLY A 10 1.69 3.79 14.39
CA GLY A 10 0.64 3.48 13.43
C GLY A 10 -0.57 4.36 13.68
N TRP A 11 -0.90 5.22 12.73
CA TRP A 11 -2.10 6.05 12.77
C TRP A 11 -3.32 5.15 12.58
N PRO A 12 -4.50 5.49 13.14
CA PRO A 12 -5.74 4.83 12.77
C PRO A 12 -5.92 4.86 11.23
N GLY A 13 -5.92 3.69 10.59
CA GLY A 13 -6.02 3.55 9.13
C GLY A 13 -4.70 3.28 8.37
N GLY A 14 -3.54 3.46 9.00
CA GLY A 14 -2.24 3.19 8.38
C GLY A 14 -1.91 4.09 7.18
N ILE A 15 -0.82 3.77 6.45
CA ILE A 15 -0.36 4.59 5.31
C ILE A 15 -1.35 4.62 4.14
N ALA A 16 -2.18 3.58 3.99
CA ALA A 16 -3.20 3.49 2.94
C ALA A 16 -4.22 4.65 3.04
N SER A 17 -4.71 4.96 4.24
CA SER A 17 -5.68 6.03 4.45
C SER A 17 -5.13 7.41 4.08
N ARG A 18 -3.81 7.63 4.14
CA ARG A 18 -3.18 8.88 3.69
C ARG A 18 -3.29 9.06 2.18
N PHE A 19 -3.13 7.98 1.41
CA PHE A 19 -3.28 8.00 -0.04
C PHE A 19 -4.75 8.20 -0.45
N GLU A 20 -5.67 7.52 0.23
CA GLU A 20 -7.10 7.69 0.01
C GLU A 20 -7.55 9.13 0.27
N ALA A 21 -7.09 9.75 1.36
CA ALA A 21 -7.35 11.15 1.66
C ALA A 21 -6.79 12.13 0.61
N ALA A 22 -5.74 11.72 -0.12
CA ALA A 22 -5.16 12.49 -1.23
C ALA A 22 -5.84 12.19 -2.59
N GLY A 23 -6.92 11.41 -2.62
CA GLY A 23 -7.66 11.07 -3.85
C GLY A 23 -7.07 9.92 -4.65
N TRP A 24 -6.10 9.18 -4.10
CA TRP A 24 -5.54 7.99 -4.74
C TRP A 24 -6.43 6.77 -4.46
N SER A 25 -6.37 5.76 -5.33
CA SER A 25 -6.77 4.41 -4.89
C SER A 25 -5.65 3.79 -4.07
N ALA A 26 -5.98 3.13 -2.96
CA ALA A 26 -5.03 2.36 -2.18
C ALA A 26 -5.48 0.89 -2.10
N VAL A 27 -4.53 -0.03 -2.22
CA VAL A 27 -4.74 -1.46 -1.95
C VAL A 27 -3.62 -1.97 -1.06
N THR A 28 -3.96 -2.80 -0.08
CA THR A 28 -2.99 -3.45 0.80
C THR A 28 -2.90 -4.93 0.44
N VAL A 29 -1.69 -5.44 0.22
CA VAL A 29 -1.43 -6.83 -0.16
C VAL A 29 -0.32 -7.42 0.71
N ASP A 30 -0.26 -8.75 0.79
CA ASP A 30 0.91 -9.44 1.36
C ASP A 30 2.12 -9.21 0.44
N GLY A 31 3.22 -8.70 0.98
CA GLY A 31 4.45 -8.45 0.24
C GLY A 31 5.14 -9.72 -0.28
N ARG A 32 4.73 -10.91 0.18
CA ARG A 32 5.23 -12.20 -0.32
C ARG A 32 4.40 -12.80 -1.43
N ASP A 33 3.17 -12.31 -1.63
CA ASP A 33 2.31 -12.80 -2.69
C ASP A 33 2.60 -12.01 -3.98
N HIS A 34 3.50 -12.57 -4.79
CA HIS A 34 3.91 -11.96 -6.05
C HIS A 34 2.75 -11.84 -7.06
N GLU A 35 1.77 -12.76 -7.02
CA GLU A 35 0.60 -12.69 -7.90
C GLU A 35 -0.36 -11.59 -7.46
N ALA A 36 -0.59 -11.44 -6.15
CA ALA A 36 -1.37 -10.32 -5.61
C ALA A 36 -0.69 -8.98 -5.89
N LEU A 37 0.64 -8.90 -5.79
CA LEU A 37 1.42 -7.71 -6.16
C LEU A 37 1.27 -7.40 -7.65
N HIS A 38 1.49 -8.39 -8.53
CA HIS A 38 1.35 -8.21 -9.97
C HIS A 38 -0.05 -7.73 -10.36
N THR A 39 -1.08 -8.37 -9.79
CA THR A 39 -2.48 -7.96 -9.99
C THR A 39 -2.73 -6.55 -9.49
N ALA A 40 -2.22 -6.18 -8.31
CA ALA A 40 -2.39 -4.86 -7.74
C ALA A 40 -1.75 -3.76 -8.60
N PHE A 41 -0.58 -4.03 -9.20
CA PHE A 41 0.14 -3.10 -10.06
C PHE A 41 -0.47 -2.97 -11.47
N THR A 42 -1.03 -4.05 -12.02
CA THR A 42 -1.55 -4.07 -13.39
C THR A 42 -3.05 -3.77 -13.49
N ALA A 43 -3.78 -3.86 -12.37
CA ALA A 43 -5.20 -3.55 -12.33
C ALA A 43 -5.49 -2.10 -12.78
N PRO A 44 -6.44 -1.88 -13.71
CA PRO A 44 -6.81 -0.55 -14.15
C PRO A 44 -7.21 0.37 -12.98
N HIS A 45 -6.73 1.62 -13.02
CA HIS A 45 -7.08 2.66 -12.05
C HIS A 45 -7.47 3.95 -12.80
N PRO A 46 -8.61 3.95 -13.52
CA PRO A 46 -9.00 5.09 -14.35
C PRO A 46 -9.25 6.34 -13.50
N GLY A 47 -8.69 7.46 -13.93
CA GLY A 47 -8.95 8.78 -13.35
C GLY A 47 -8.30 9.04 -11.98
N ARG A 48 -7.51 8.10 -11.44
CA ARG A 48 -6.75 8.32 -10.20
C ARG A 48 -5.47 7.50 -10.15
N PRO A 49 -4.39 8.02 -9.55
CA PRO A 49 -3.21 7.23 -9.25
C PRO A 49 -3.52 6.08 -8.27
N ARG A 50 -2.67 5.05 -8.26
CA ARG A 50 -2.77 3.89 -7.37
C ARG A 50 -1.56 3.76 -6.47
N ALA A 51 -1.81 3.52 -5.18
CA ALA A 51 -0.84 3.10 -4.18
C ALA A 51 -1.04 1.62 -3.84
N VAL A 52 0.05 0.84 -3.92
CA VAL A 52 0.09 -0.55 -3.44
C VAL A 52 0.93 -0.58 -2.17
N VAL A 53 0.30 -0.94 -1.05
CA VAL A 53 0.94 -1.04 0.26
C VAL A 53 1.22 -2.52 0.54
N ALA A 54 2.49 -2.90 0.49
CA ALA A 54 2.91 -4.26 0.82
C ALA A 54 3.08 -4.41 2.34
N ARG A 55 2.35 -5.34 2.95
CA ARG A 55 2.62 -5.77 4.32
C ARG A 55 3.87 -6.63 4.30
N VAL A 56 4.86 -6.24 5.09
CA VAL A 56 6.09 -7.00 5.30
C VAL A 56 6.15 -7.43 6.77
N GLU A 57 6.86 -8.52 7.06
CA GLU A 57 7.08 -8.89 8.45
C GLU A 57 7.83 -7.78 9.19
N PRO A 58 7.55 -7.61 10.48
CA PRO A 58 8.37 -6.79 11.34
C PRO A 58 9.83 -7.26 11.29
N LYS A 59 10.76 -6.31 11.25
CA LYS A 59 12.16 -6.62 11.52
C LYS A 59 12.26 -6.96 13.01
N GLY A 60 12.63 -8.20 13.31
CA GLY A 60 13.00 -8.65 14.65
C GLY A 60 14.30 -8.01 15.13
#